data_AF-A0A4Z0D5G9-F1
#
_entry.id   AF-A0A4Z0D5G9-F1
#
_cell.length_a   1.000
_cell.length_b   1.000
_cell.length_c   1.000
_cell.angle_alpha   90.00
_cell.angle_beta   90.00
_cell.angle_gamma   90.00
#
_symmetry.space_group_name_H-M   'P 1'
#
loop_
_entity.id
_entity.type
_entity.pdbx_description
1 polymer ?
#
loop_
_entity_poly.entity_id
_entity_poly.type
_entity_poly.pdbx_seq_one_letter_code
_entity_poly.pdbx_strand_id
1 'polypeptide(L)'
;MIERDERIELLEKIIDNLSNWDGKLDSAIKLIELNDQILVKIKELKSDYQTNNELYEEKLAETVKLLDDFLEAIKKARAALIEENKQLNLKDKVLQNYIPQIDETIFIDKDVL
;
A
#
# COMPACT_ATOMS: atom_id res chain seq x y z
N MET A 1 -11.81 -30.49 25.86
CA MET A 1 -10.78 -29.54 25.39
C MET A 1 -11.04 -29.41 23.90
N ILE A 2 -11.65 -28.30 23.47
CA ILE A 2 -11.96 -28.09 22.04
C ILE A 2 -10.60 -27.84 21.38
N GLU A 3 -10.15 -28.73 20.49
CA GLU A 3 -8.99 -28.46 19.64
C GLU A 3 -9.29 -27.14 18.92
N ARG A 4 -8.50 -26.10 19.21
CA ARG A 4 -8.60 -24.86 18.44
C ARG A 4 -8.18 -25.19 17.02
N ASP A 5 -9.07 -24.86 16.09
CA ASP A 5 -8.79 -25.03 14.67
C ASP A 5 -7.67 -24.06 14.26
N GLU A 6 -6.57 -24.65 13.81
CA GLU A 6 -5.39 -23.93 13.33
C GLU A 6 -5.74 -22.91 12.24
N ARG A 7 -6.79 -23.16 11.43
CA ARG A 7 -7.23 -22.18 10.43
C ARG A 7 -7.79 -20.91 11.05
N ILE A 8 -8.60 -21.03 12.11
CA ILE A 8 -9.17 -19.87 12.81
C ILE A 8 -8.04 -19.03 13.41
N GLU A 9 -7.03 -19.67 14.03
CA GLU A 9 -5.88 -18.94 14.58
C GLU A 9 -5.05 -18.22 13.50
N LEU A 10 -4.93 -18.82 12.31
CA LEU A 10 -4.26 -18.19 11.18
C LEU A 10 -5.08 -17.00 10.62
N LEU A 11 -6.41 -17.11 10.57
CA LEU A 11 -7.29 -15.99 10.18
C LEU A 11 -7.23 -14.84 11.20
N GLU A 12 -7.25 -15.15 12.50
CA GLU A 12 -7.08 -14.14 13.56
C GLU A 12 -5.76 -13.40 13.45
N LYS A 13 -4.66 -14.08 13.08
CA LYS A 13 -3.38 -13.42 12.81
C LYS A 13 -3.45 -12.45 11.63
N ILE A 14 -4.17 -12.80 10.56
CA ILE A 14 -4.36 -11.89 9.42
C ILE A 14 -5.18 -10.67 9.87
N ILE A 15 -6.26 -10.88 10.64
CA ILE A 15 -7.09 -9.82 11.18
C ILE A 15 -6.27 -8.86 12.06
N ASP A 16 -5.44 -9.38 12.96
CA ASP A 16 -4.55 -8.58 13.82
C ASP A 16 -3.52 -7.79 13.01
N ASN A 17 -2.90 -8.43 12.01
CA ASN A 17 -1.92 -7.79 11.13
C ASN A 17 -2.53 -6.59 10.40
N LEU A 18 -3.76 -6.73 9.89
CA LEU A 18 -4.45 -5.69 9.15
C LEU A 18 -5.00 -4.58 10.07
N SER A 19 -5.52 -4.95 11.23
CA SER A 19 -6.11 -4.01 12.20
C SER A 19 -5.06 -3.10 12.85
N ASN A 20 -3.82 -3.59 12.98
CA ASN A 20 -2.70 -2.86 13.56
C ASN A 20 -1.80 -2.17 12.51
N TRP A 21 -2.22 -2.13 11.24
CA TRP A 21 -1.44 -1.47 10.21
C TRP A 21 -1.34 0.05 10.44
N ASP A 22 -0.13 0.60 10.32
CA ASP A 22 0.18 2.01 10.56
C ASP A 22 -0.18 2.95 9.39
N GLY A 23 -0.81 2.42 8.33
CA GLY A 23 -1.23 3.17 7.15
C GLY A 23 -0.11 3.52 6.17
N LYS A 24 1.13 3.07 6.40
CA LYS A 24 2.27 3.38 5.52
C LYS A 24 2.43 2.37 4.39
N LEU A 25 2.95 2.81 3.25
CA LEU A 25 3.10 1.95 2.08
C LEU A 25 4.22 0.90 2.25
N ASP A 26 5.32 1.27 2.90
CA ASP A 26 6.45 0.35 3.15
C ASP A 26 6.07 -0.79 4.11
N SER A 27 5.25 -0.50 5.12
CA SER A 27 4.72 -1.51 6.04
C SER A 27 3.64 -2.35 5.35
N ALA A 28 2.86 -1.77 4.43
CA ALA A 28 1.85 -2.50 3.67
C ALA A 28 2.46 -3.63 2.83
N ILE A 29 3.63 -3.41 2.19
CA ILE A 29 4.33 -4.46 1.43
C ILE A 29 4.70 -5.64 2.35
N LYS A 30 5.24 -5.34 3.53
CA LYS A 30 5.60 -6.38 4.51
C LYS A 30 4.39 -7.15 5.01
N LEU A 31 3.26 -6.47 5.22
CA LEU A 31 2.01 -7.11 5.62
C LEU A 31 1.44 -8.01 4.52
N ILE A 32 1.56 -7.61 3.24
CA ILE A 32 1.16 -8.45 2.11
C ILE A 32 1.97 -9.74 2.10
N GLU A 33 3.29 -9.65 2.19
CA GLU A 33 4.17 -10.83 2.21
C GLU A 33 3.89 -11.75 3.40
N LEU A 34 3.67 -11.17 4.59
CA LEU A 34 3.36 -11.92 5.80
C LEU A 34 2.01 -12.63 5.69
N ASN A 35 0.97 -11.93 5.24
CA ASN A 35 -0.37 -12.49 5.11
C ASN A 35 -0.45 -13.53 3.99
N ASP A 36 0.31 -13.37 2.90
CA ASP A 36 0.40 -14.39 1.83
C ASP A 36 0.96 -15.71 2.37
N GLN A 37 2.03 -15.67 3.16
CA GLN A 37 2.57 -16.87 3.82
C GLN A 37 1.55 -17.55 4.74
N ILE A 38 0.72 -16.77 5.44
CA ILE A 38 -0.35 -17.31 6.30
C ILE A 38 -1.45 -17.96 5.46
N LEU A 39 -1.86 -17.33 4.36
CA LEU A 39 -2.86 -17.88 3.43
C LEU A 39 -2.38 -19.18 2.77
N VAL A 40 -1.10 -19.26 2.40
CA VAL A 40 -0.49 -20.50 1.90
C VAL A 40 -0.59 -21.61 2.95
N LYS A 41 -0.28 -21.32 4.22
CA LYS A 41 -0.43 -22.30 5.31
C LYS A 41 -1.88 -22.75 5.48
N ILE A 42 -2.86 -21.83 5.43
CA ILE A 42 -4.29 -22.18 5.50
C ILE A 42 -4.67 -23.14 4.36
N LYS A 43 -4.13 -22.92 3.16
CA LYS A 43 -4.37 -23.77 1.98
C LYS A 43 -3.75 -25.17 2.11
N GLU A 44 -2.61 -25.28 2.79
CA GLU A 44 -1.90 -26.54 3.03
C GLU A 44 -2.55 -27.40 4.12
N LEU A 45 -3.34 -26.80 5.01
CA LEU A 45 -4.11 -27.55 6.01
C LEU A 45 -5.14 -28.45 5.32
N LYS A 46 -4.99 -29.78 5.51
CA LYS A 46 -5.80 -30.82 4.85
C LYS A 46 -7.31 -30.57 4.98
N SER A 47 -8.01 -30.79 3.86
CA SER A 47 -9.44 -30.55 3.63
C SER A 47 -10.43 -31.37 4.48
N ASP A 48 -10.00 -32.11 5.49
CA ASP A 48 -10.91 -32.92 6.34
C ASP A 48 -11.80 -32.06 7.26
N TYR A 49 -11.79 -30.74 7.05
CA TYR A 49 -12.62 -29.81 7.77
C TYR A 49 -14.08 -29.96 7.35
N GLN A 50 -14.89 -30.37 8.31
CA GLN A 50 -16.33 -30.41 8.12
C GLN A 50 -16.82 -29.01 7.78
N THR A 51 -17.54 -28.94 6.67
CA THR A 51 -17.96 -27.76 5.92
C THR A 51 -18.91 -26.81 6.67
N ASN A 52 -19.14 -26.99 7.98
CA ASN A 52 -20.11 -26.25 8.78
C ASN A 52 -19.50 -25.77 10.11
N ASN A 53 -18.41 -25.01 10.06
CA ASN A 53 -17.98 -24.24 11.23
C ASN A 53 -18.32 -22.76 11.03
N GLU A 54 -19.44 -22.33 11.62
CA GLU A 54 -19.93 -20.94 11.55
C GLU A 54 -18.86 -19.92 11.99
N LEU A 55 -18.04 -20.26 12.99
CA LEU A 55 -16.97 -19.38 13.47
C LEU A 55 -15.86 -19.21 12.42
N TYR A 56 -15.53 -20.28 11.69
CA TYR A 56 -14.56 -20.19 10.60
C TYR A 56 -15.10 -19.31 9.46
N GLU A 57 -16.38 -19.47 9.10
CA GLU A 57 -17.02 -18.65 8.06
C GLU A 57 -17.10 -17.18 8.47
N GLU A 58 -17.44 -16.89 9.73
CA GLU A 58 -17.45 -15.53 10.27
C GLU A 58 -16.06 -14.90 10.18
N LYS A 59 -15.02 -15.60 10.63
CA LYS A 59 -13.63 -15.11 10.59
C LYS A 59 -13.11 -14.96 9.17
N LEU A 60 -13.53 -15.83 8.25
CA LEU A 60 -13.20 -15.71 6.85
C LEU A 60 -13.85 -14.47 6.24
N ALA A 61 -15.13 -14.22 6.50
CA ALA A 61 -15.83 -13.03 6.02
C ALA A 61 -15.22 -11.74 6.59
N GLU A 62 -14.88 -11.72 7.88
CA GLU A 62 -14.16 -10.62 8.54
C GLU A 62 -12.81 -10.35 7.86
N THR A 63 -12.04 -11.42 7.60
CA THR A 63 -10.73 -11.33 6.95
C THR A 63 -10.85 -10.77 5.53
N VAL A 64 -11.82 -11.23 4.73
CA VAL A 64 -12.06 -10.74 3.37
C VAL A 64 -12.39 -9.25 3.39
N LYS A 65 -13.29 -8.82 4.27
CA LYS A 65 -13.65 -7.40 4.40
C LYS A 65 -12.44 -6.53 4.73
N LEU A 66 -11.62 -6.95 5.70
CA LEU A 66 -10.42 -6.20 6.09
C LEU A 66 -9.37 -6.14 4.97
N LEU A 67 -9.23 -7.21 4.18
CA LEU A 67 -8.36 -7.23 3.02
C LEU A 67 -8.83 -6.26 1.93
N ASP A 68 -10.14 -6.18 1.68
CA ASP A 68 -10.71 -5.22 0.73
C ASP A 68 -10.48 -3.77 1.18
N ASP A 69 -10.75 -3.46 2.45
CA ASP A 69 -10.52 -2.13 3.03
C ASP A 69 -9.02 -1.74 2.95
N PHE A 70 -8.13 -2.69 3.25
CA PHE A 70 -6.69 -2.53 3.14
C PHE A 70 -6.24 -2.27 1.69
N LEU A 71 -6.78 -3.03 0.72
CA LEU A 71 -6.51 -2.83 -0.70
C LEU A 71 -6.98 -1.46 -1.20
N GLU A 72 -8.14 -1.00 -0.77
CA GLU A 72 -8.61 0.35 -1.07
C GLU A 72 -7.67 1.42 -0.52
N ALA A 73 -7.23 1.28 0.73
CA ALA A 73 -6.32 2.23 1.36
C ALA A 73 -4.99 2.32 0.60
N ILE A 74 -4.40 1.19 0.18
CA ILE A 74 -3.19 1.17 -0.64
C ILE A 74 -3.42 1.84 -1.99
N LYS A 75 -4.55 1.56 -2.67
CA LYS A 75 -4.89 2.19 -3.95
C LYS A 75 -4.98 3.72 -3.82
N LYS A 76 -5.61 4.21 -2.74
CA LYS A 76 -5.71 5.65 -2.45
C LYS A 76 -4.34 6.26 -2.17
N ALA A 77 -3.51 5.62 -1.36
CA ALA A 77 -2.14 6.06 -1.08
C ALA A 77 -1.27 6.12 -2.35
N ARG A 78 -1.39 5.11 -3.22
CA ARG A 78 -0.71 5.09 -4.52
C ARG A 78 -1.17 6.24 -5.43
N ALA A 79 -2.47 6.49 -5.51
CA ALA A 79 -3.02 7.58 -6.31
C ALA A 79 -2.52 8.95 -5.82
N ALA A 80 -2.45 9.16 -4.50
CA ALA A 80 -1.92 10.38 -3.90
C ALA A 80 -0.44 10.60 -4.25
N LEU A 81 0.40 9.56 -4.16
CA LEU A 81 1.83 9.65 -4.54
C LEU A 81 2.04 9.97 -6.02
N ILE A 82 1.18 9.43 -6.90
CA ILE A 82 1.24 9.74 -8.33
C ILE A 82 0.89 11.22 -8.57
N GLU A 83 -0.13 11.73 -7.88
CA GLU A 83 -0.55 13.13 -8.03
C GLU A 83 0.49 14.11 -7.47
N GLU A 84 1.06 13.80 -6.31
CA GLU A 84 2.17 14.58 -5.73
C GLU A 84 3.37 14.64 -6.69
N ASN A 85 3.74 13.50 -7.29
CA ASN A 85 4.79 13.48 -8.31
C ASN A 85 4.48 14.35 -9.52
N LYS A 86 3.23 14.37 -9.99
CA LYS A 86 2.83 15.28 -11.09
C LYS A 86 2.97 16.74 -10.67
N GLN A 87 2.57 17.08 -9.46
CA GLN A 87 2.68 18.45 -8.94
C GLN A 87 4.14 18.89 -8.77
N LEU A 88 5.03 18.00 -8.32
CA LEU A 88 6.47 18.27 -8.25
C LEU A 88 7.05 18.51 -9.65
N ASN A 89 6.72 17.66 -10.62
CA ASN A 89 7.14 17.85 -12.02
C ASN A 89 6.63 19.17 -12.64
N LEU A 90 5.42 19.59 -12.27
CA LEU A 90 4.88 20.88 -12.70
C LEU A 90 5.61 22.06 -12.03
N LYS A 91 5.92 21.96 -10.73
CA LYS A 91 6.71 22.98 -10.02
C LYS A 91 8.11 23.10 -10.62
N ASP A 92 8.77 22.00 -10.93
CA ASP A 92 10.09 22.00 -11.56
C ASP A 92 10.08 22.66 -12.94
N LYS A 93 9.05 22.38 -13.76
CA LYS A 93 8.85 23.05 -15.06
C LYS A 93 8.59 24.54 -14.92
N VAL A 94 7.80 24.95 -13.92
CA VAL A 94 7.54 26.38 -13.67
C VAL A 94 8.83 27.07 -13.20
N LEU A 95 9.60 26.46 -12.28
CA LEU A 95 10.88 27.01 -11.85
C LEU A 95 11.87 27.16 -13.01
N GLN A 96 11.97 26.16 -13.90
CA GLN A 96 12.83 26.22 -15.09
C GLN A 96 12.39 27.29 -16.10
N ASN A 97 11.09 27.59 -16.20
CA ASN A 97 10.57 28.63 -17.09
C ASN A 97 10.62 30.05 -16.49
N TYR A 98 10.63 30.18 -15.16
CA TYR A 98 10.66 31.47 -14.47
C TYR A 98 12.07 31.92 -14.09
N ILE A 99 13.05 31.01 -14.04
CA ILE A 99 14.46 31.36 -13.97
C ILE A 99 14.94 31.41 -15.42
N PRO A 100 15.04 32.59 -16.06
CA PRO A 100 15.73 32.65 -17.34
C PRO A 100 17.12 32.05 -17.12
N GLN A 101 17.45 31.01 -17.90
CA GLN A 101 18.85 30.67 -18.11
C GLN A 101 19.51 31.99 -18.47
N ILE A 102 20.52 32.37 -17.70
CA ILE A 102 21.29 33.59 -17.93
C ILE A 102 21.99 33.37 -19.28
N ASP A 103 21.27 33.68 -20.36
CA ASP A 103 21.82 33.76 -21.69
C ASP A 103 22.90 34.81 -21.63
N GLU A 104 24.07 34.44 -22.13
CA GLU A 104 25.29 35.23 -22.17
C GLU A 104 24.97 36.69 -22.45
N THR A 105 25.28 37.55 -21.48
CA THR A 105 25.04 38.98 -21.58
C THR A 105 25.97 39.52 -22.66
N ILE A 106 25.46 39.75 -23.87
CA ILE A 106 26.21 40.44 -24.91
C ILE A 106 26.28 41.91 -24.49
N PHE A 107 27.38 42.28 -23.84
CA PHE A 107 27.76 43.68 -23.64
C PHE A 107 28.10 44.28 -25.00
N ILE A 108 27.20 45.09 -25.55
CA ILE A 108 27.53 45.99 -26.64
C ILE A 108 28.15 47.23 -26.00
N ASP A 109 29.49 47.29 -25.98
CA ASP A 109 30.19 48.55 -25.75
C ASP A 109 29.81 49.51 -26.88
N LYS A 110 28.94 50.46 -26.56
CA LYS A 110 28.76 51.67 -27.35
C LYS A 110 29.71 52.73 -26.82
N ASP A 111 30.98 52.61 -27.18
CA ASP A 111 31.84 53.78 -27.22
C ASP A 111 31.44 54.63 -28.42
N VAL A 112 30.67 55.67 -28.10
CA VAL A 112 30.37 56.81 -28.95
C VAL A 112 31.35 57.91 -28.55
N LEU A 113 32.40 58.12 -29.36
CA LEU A 113 32.94 59.40 -29.88
C LEU A 113 34.37 59.24 -30.41
#